data_AF-A0A1V3XDK5-F1
#
_entry.id   AF-A0A1V3XDK5-F1
#
_cell.length_a   1.000
_cell.length_b   1.000
_cell.length_c   1.000
_cell.angle_alpha   90.00
_cell.angle_beta   90.00
_cell.angle_gamma   90.00
#
_symmetry.space_group_name_H-M   'P 1'
#
loop_
_entity.id
_entity.type
_entity.pdbx_description
1 polymer ?
#
loop_
_entity_poly.entity_id
_entity_poly.type
_entity_poly.pdbx_seq_one_letter_code
_entity_poly.pdbx_strand_id
1 'polypeptide(L)'
;MMTAGGPERRLLNGISDVRAFFHTNAVPLYFISPTPFNLLGIDRWIRNFFYLTYFDSFEGEHSRVFVPRRRDRIDFGSMGDVCNHLLRDPETLEFIARRGPGGKACFVMLDEETQALARQAGLEVMHPRRSCAIVWAPRSS
;
A
#
# COMPACT_ATOMS: atom_id res chain seq x y z
N MET A 1 -3.88 7.87 -38.07
CA MET A 1 -3.46 8.02 -36.66
C MET A 1 -4.60 7.52 -35.79
N MET A 2 -4.42 6.39 -35.11
CA MET A 2 -5.44 5.81 -34.23
C MET A 2 -5.41 6.52 -32.88
N THR A 3 -6.50 7.21 -32.53
CA THR A 3 -6.75 7.73 -31.18
C THR A 3 -7.03 6.56 -30.24
N ALA A 4 -6.12 6.28 -29.31
CA ALA A 4 -6.35 5.31 -28.25
C ALA A 4 -7.46 5.84 -27.32
N GLY A 5 -8.63 5.19 -27.37
CA GLY A 5 -9.71 5.44 -26.42
C GLY A 5 -9.26 5.10 -25.01
N GLY A 6 -9.35 6.07 -24.10
CA GLY A 6 -9.14 5.82 -22.67
C GLY A 6 -10.15 4.78 -22.16
N PRO A 7 -9.83 4.05 -21.06
CA PRO A 7 -10.66 2.96 -20.59
C PRO A 7 -12.08 3.45 -20.30
N GLU A 8 -13.09 2.77 -20.88
CA GLU A 8 -14.50 3.02 -20.57
C GLU A 8 -14.69 2.98 -19.05
N ARG A 9 -15.22 4.06 -18.48
CA ARG A 9 -15.69 4.09 -17.09
C ARG A 9 -16.92 3.19 -16.99
N ARG A 10 -16.69 1.88 -16.84
CA ARG A 10 -17.74 0.89 -16.61
C ARG A 10 -18.38 1.20 -15.25
N LEU A 11 -19.66 1.55 -15.26
CA LEU A 11 -20.44 1.68 -14.03
C LEU A 11 -20.53 0.30 -13.39
N LEU A 12 -19.95 0.16 -12.20
CA LEU A 12 -19.98 -1.10 -11.43
C LEU A 12 -21.32 -1.16 -10.69
N ASN A 13 -22.23 -2.03 -11.13
CA ASN A 13 -23.58 -2.12 -10.58
C ASN A 13 -23.65 -3.24 -9.54
N GLY A 14 -23.07 -2.98 -8.35
CA GLY A 14 -23.15 -3.86 -7.19
C GLY A 14 -21.88 -4.65 -6.89
N ILE A 15 -21.93 -5.46 -5.82
CA ILE A 15 -20.76 -6.13 -5.23
C ILE A 15 -20.14 -7.17 -6.19
N SER A 16 -20.94 -7.85 -7.00
CA SER A 16 -20.44 -8.85 -7.95
C SER A 16 -19.56 -8.23 -9.04
N ASP A 17 -19.98 -7.09 -9.59
CA ASP A 17 -19.20 -6.34 -10.60
C ASP A 17 -17.91 -5.78 -10.01
N VAL A 18 -17.97 -5.28 -8.77
CA VAL A 18 -16.80 -4.80 -8.03
C VAL A 18 -15.79 -5.95 -7.82
N ARG A 19 -16.26 -7.13 -7.41
CA ARG A 19 -15.39 -8.31 -7.25
C ARG A 19 -14.78 -8.73 -8.58
N ALA A 20 -15.56 -8.77 -9.66
CA ALA A 20 -15.05 -9.11 -10.99
C ALA A 20 -13.99 -8.10 -11.46
N PHE A 21 -14.21 -6.81 -11.24
CA PHE A 21 -13.29 -5.74 -11.58
C PHE A 21 -11.96 -5.84 -10.82
N PHE A 22 -12.01 -6.06 -9.50
CA PHE A 22 -10.79 -6.21 -8.71
C PHE A 22 -10.10 -7.57 -8.90
N HIS A 23 -10.82 -8.57 -9.39
CA HIS A 23 -10.22 -9.87 -9.72
C HIS A 23 -9.38 -9.82 -11.00
N THR A 24 -9.61 -8.87 -11.90
CA THR A 24 -8.79 -8.64 -13.11
C THR A 24 -7.73 -7.57 -12.90
N ASN A 25 -7.58 -7.05 -11.67
CA ASN A 25 -6.57 -6.05 -11.35
C ASN A 25 -5.15 -6.59 -11.65
N ALA A 26 -4.50 -5.99 -12.64
CA ALA A 26 -3.13 -6.30 -13.01
C ALA A 26 -2.11 -5.48 -12.20
N VAL A 27 -2.51 -4.31 -11.70
CA VAL A 27 -1.61 -3.36 -11.02
C VAL A 27 -1.28 -3.86 -9.61
N PRO A 28 0.00 -3.93 -9.20
CA PRO A 28 0.33 -4.32 -7.84
C PRO A 28 -0.10 -3.24 -6.85
N LEU A 29 -0.87 -3.64 -5.85
CA LEU A 29 -1.35 -2.79 -4.77
C LEU A 29 -0.62 -3.17 -3.47
N TYR A 30 -0.11 -2.17 -2.77
CA TYR A 30 0.63 -2.34 -1.54
C TYR A 30 -0.10 -1.64 -0.40
N PHE A 31 -0.30 -2.35 0.68
CA PHE A 31 -0.68 -1.75 1.95
C PHE A 31 0.52 -1.74 2.87
N ILE A 32 0.98 -0.55 3.21
CA ILE A 32 2.21 -0.36 3.99
C ILE A 32 1.81 0.20 5.35
N SER A 33 2.09 -0.57 6.39
CA SER A 33 1.68 -0.26 7.76
C SER A 33 2.51 -1.06 8.77
N PRO A 34 2.51 -0.69 10.07
CA PRO A 34 3.17 -1.49 11.09
C PRO A 34 2.63 -2.93 11.15
N THR A 35 1.30 -3.08 11.03
CA THR A 35 0.57 -4.35 11.11
C THR A 35 -0.54 -4.40 10.06
N PRO A 36 -0.98 -5.60 9.63
CA PRO A 36 -1.93 -5.75 8.51
C PRO A 36 -3.41 -5.60 8.88
N PHE A 37 -3.74 -5.42 10.16
CA PHE A 37 -5.11 -5.59 10.69
C PHE A 37 -6.17 -4.68 10.06
N ASN A 38 -5.81 -3.46 9.63
CA ASN A 38 -6.79 -2.50 9.10
C ASN A 38 -7.46 -2.96 7.81
N LEU A 39 -6.75 -3.71 6.96
CA LEU A 39 -7.27 -4.18 5.67
C LEU A 39 -7.22 -5.71 5.56
N LEU A 40 -7.20 -6.41 6.70
CA LEU A 40 -7.05 -7.84 6.70
C LEU A 40 -8.19 -8.54 5.93
N GLY A 41 -7.82 -9.43 5.00
CA GLY A 41 -8.74 -10.20 4.18
C GLY A 41 -9.15 -9.54 2.87
N ILE A 42 -8.76 -8.29 2.62
CA ILE A 42 -9.04 -7.61 1.34
C ILE A 42 -8.33 -8.28 0.16
N ASP A 43 -7.19 -8.89 0.43
CA ASP A 43 -6.41 -9.60 -0.57
C ASP A 43 -7.22 -10.75 -1.19
N ARG A 44 -8.11 -11.40 -0.45
CA ARG A 44 -9.00 -12.45 -0.99
C ARG A 44 -9.94 -11.94 -2.08
N TRP A 45 -10.15 -10.62 -2.14
CA TRP A 45 -11.05 -9.95 -3.08
C TRP A 45 -10.28 -9.26 -4.20
N ILE A 46 -9.08 -8.72 -3.90
CA ILE A 46 -8.28 -7.95 -4.84
C ILE A 46 -7.03 -8.74 -5.27
N ARG A 47 -6.93 -9.03 -6.57
CA ARG A 47 -5.73 -9.65 -7.12
C ARG A 47 -4.56 -8.66 -7.05
N ASN A 48 -3.34 -9.19 -6.83
CA ASN A 48 -2.09 -8.43 -6.72
C ASN A 48 -2.07 -7.42 -5.57
N PHE A 49 -2.78 -7.71 -4.48
CA PHE A 49 -2.69 -6.96 -3.23
C PHE A 49 -1.65 -7.60 -2.29
N PHE A 50 -0.74 -6.79 -1.77
CA PHE A 50 0.35 -7.20 -0.88
C PHE A 50 0.36 -6.35 0.38
N TYR A 51 0.58 -6.98 1.53
CA TYR A 51 0.81 -6.29 2.80
C TYR A 51 2.33 -6.17 3.00
N LEU A 52 2.84 -4.96 3.18
CA LEU A 52 4.23 -4.70 3.56
C LEU A 52 4.20 -4.24 5.01
N THR A 53 4.62 -5.12 5.93
CA THR A 53 4.52 -4.84 7.36
C THR A 53 5.84 -5.05 8.08
N TYR A 54 6.03 -4.33 9.18
CA TYR A 54 7.22 -4.46 10.01
C TYR A 54 7.06 -5.58 11.06
N PHE A 55 5.88 -5.60 11.70
CA PHE A 55 5.51 -6.66 12.62
C PHE A 55 4.85 -7.80 11.84
N ASP A 56 5.37 -9.00 12.05
CA ASP A 56 4.86 -10.21 11.42
C ASP A 56 3.75 -10.81 12.28
N SER A 57 2.49 -10.50 11.96
CA SER A 57 1.33 -11.08 12.64
C SER A 57 0.95 -12.48 12.11
N PHE A 58 1.61 -12.94 11.04
CA PHE A 58 1.31 -14.21 10.38
C PHE A 58 2.43 -15.24 10.55
N GLU A 59 3.52 -14.88 11.22
CA GLU A 59 4.71 -15.72 11.40
C GLU A 59 5.25 -16.30 10.07
N GLY A 60 5.11 -15.54 8.98
CA GLY A 60 5.54 -15.93 7.65
C GLY A 60 4.59 -16.86 6.87
N GLU A 61 3.45 -17.25 7.44
CA GLU A 61 2.52 -18.21 6.81
C GLU A 61 1.66 -17.59 5.69
N HIS A 62 1.61 -16.26 5.60
CA HIS A 62 0.74 -15.58 4.64
C HIS A 62 1.50 -15.12 3.37
N SER A 63 1.29 -15.81 2.25
CA SER A 63 1.99 -15.58 0.96
C SER A 63 1.94 -14.15 0.39
N ARG A 64 0.95 -13.34 0.81
CA ARG A 64 0.79 -11.94 0.40
C ARG A 64 1.29 -10.92 1.42
N VAL A 65 1.81 -11.38 2.55
CA VAL A 65 2.44 -10.55 3.56
C VAL A 65 3.94 -10.63 3.33
N PHE A 66 4.57 -9.49 3.21
CA PHE A 66 6.01 -9.35 3.13
C PHE A 66 6.49 -8.58 4.34
N VAL A 67 7.50 -9.15 4.99
CA VAL A 67 8.17 -8.57 6.14
C VAL A 67 9.67 -8.63 5.88
N PRO A 68 10.40 -7.49 5.95
CA PRO A 68 11.85 -7.48 5.81
C PRO A 68 12.52 -8.41 6.83
N ARG A 69 13.55 -9.14 6.41
CA ARG A 69 14.25 -10.07 7.31
C ARG A 69 15.20 -9.34 8.24
N ARG A 70 15.90 -8.32 7.73
CA ARG A 70 16.82 -7.48 8.50
C ARG A 70 16.02 -6.44 9.28
N ARG A 71 15.67 -6.77 10.52
CA ARG A 71 15.01 -5.86 11.45
C ARG A 71 15.93 -5.61 12.63
N ASP A 72 16.64 -4.50 12.58
CA ASP A 72 17.30 -3.99 13.78
C ASP A 72 16.20 -3.60 14.79
N ARG A 73 16.46 -3.78 16.08
CA ARG A 73 15.50 -3.40 17.12
C ARG A 73 15.46 -1.87 17.20
N ILE A 74 14.60 -1.27 16.38
CA ILE A 74 14.37 0.17 16.30
C ILE A 74 13.15 0.51 17.15
N ASP A 75 13.30 1.49 18.04
CA ASP A 75 12.18 2.11 18.75
C ASP A 75 11.60 3.20 17.86
N PHE A 76 10.37 2.99 17.38
CA PHE A 76 9.65 3.94 16.54
C PHE A 76 8.82 4.90 17.40
N GLY A 77 8.87 6.20 17.08
CA GLY A 77 8.05 7.22 17.75
C GLY A 77 6.60 7.26 17.27
N SER A 78 6.33 6.76 16.06
CA SER A 78 5.00 6.77 15.46
C SER A 78 4.80 5.65 14.44
N MET A 79 3.54 5.40 14.05
CA MET A 79 3.22 4.48 12.96
C MET A 79 3.76 4.96 11.59
N GLY A 80 3.89 6.27 11.40
CA GLY A 80 4.47 6.86 10.19
C GLY A 80 5.95 6.55 10.05
N ASP A 81 6.70 6.60 11.16
CA ASP A 81 8.14 6.26 11.16
C ASP A 81 8.38 4.81 10.73
N VAL A 82 7.49 3.89 11.12
CA VAL A 82 7.54 2.49 10.68
C VAL A 82 7.33 2.39 9.17
N CYS A 83 6.34 3.10 8.61
CA CYS A 83 6.09 3.16 7.17
C CYS A 83 7.30 3.74 6.42
N ASN A 84 7.88 4.82 6.94
CA ASN A 84 9.06 5.47 6.37
C ASN A 84 10.28 4.53 6.37
N HIS A 85 10.45 3.77 7.46
CA HIS A 85 11.50 2.77 7.55
C HIS A 85 11.31 1.64 6.52
N LEU A 86 10.09 1.09 6.40
CA LEU A 86 9.78 0.09 5.37
C LEU A 86 10.03 0.62 3.95
N LEU A 87 9.69 1.89 3.67
CA LEU A 87 9.93 2.49 2.36
C LEU A 87 11.41 2.79 2.07
N ARG A 88 12.27 2.81 3.09
CA ARG A 88 13.73 2.97 2.95
C ARG A 88 14.47 1.63 2.93
N ASP A 89 13.81 0.56 3.35
CA ASP A 89 14.40 -0.77 3.43
C ASP A 89 14.70 -1.34 2.02
N PRO A 90 15.95 -1.76 1.75
CA PRO A 90 16.32 -2.31 0.45
C PRO A 90 15.54 -3.57 0.06
N GLU A 91 15.21 -4.46 1.00
CA GLU A 91 14.44 -5.68 0.69
C GLU A 91 13.02 -5.32 0.23
N THR A 92 12.42 -4.32 0.86
CA THR A 92 11.10 -3.78 0.51
C THR A 92 11.12 -3.12 -0.86
N LEU A 93 12.11 -2.27 -1.12
CA LEU A 93 12.27 -1.62 -2.43
C LEU A 93 12.51 -2.64 -3.55
N GLU A 94 13.31 -3.68 -3.29
CA GLU A 94 13.52 -4.78 -4.23
C GLU A 94 12.23 -5.57 -4.48
N PHE A 95 11.45 -5.85 -3.43
CA PHE A 95 10.16 -6.53 -3.53
C PHE A 95 9.15 -5.74 -4.40
N ILE A 96 9.15 -4.41 -4.28
CA ILE A 96 8.34 -3.51 -5.11
C ILE A 96 8.86 -3.53 -6.56
N ALA A 97 10.16 -3.33 -6.76
CA ALA A 97 10.77 -3.23 -8.07
C ALA A 97 10.60 -4.50 -8.92
N ARG A 98 10.70 -5.69 -8.30
CA ARG A 98 10.51 -6.99 -8.97
C ARG A 98 9.12 -7.18 -9.58
N ARG A 99 8.11 -6.43 -9.12
CA ARG A 99 6.73 -6.49 -9.64
C ARG A 99 6.45 -5.52 -10.79
N GLY A 100 7.44 -4.70 -11.14
CA GLY A 100 7.34 -3.75 -12.24
C GLY A 100 6.75 -2.39 -11.85
N PRO A 101 6.74 -1.44 -12.81
CA PRO A 101 6.34 -0.07 -12.57
C PRO A 101 4.82 0.09 -12.41
N GLY A 102 4.41 1.22 -11.81
CA GLY A 102 2.99 1.61 -11.71
C GLY A 102 2.27 1.00 -10.51
N GLY A 103 3.01 0.45 -9.54
CA GLY A 103 2.44 -0.02 -8.29
C GLY A 103 1.76 1.11 -7.50
N LYS A 104 0.72 0.77 -6.75
CA LYS A 104 0.00 1.75 -5.95
C LYS A 104 0.09 1.42 -4.47
N ALA A 105 0.21 2.43 -3.62
CA ALA A 105 0.36 2.27 -2.18
C ALA A 105 -0.78 2.91 -1.39
N CYS A 106 -1.21 2.23 -0.33
CA CYS A 106 -2.14 2.74 0.67
C CYS A 106 -1.48 2.66 2.05
N PHE A 107 -1.81 3.63 2.89
CA PHE A 107 -1.28 3.79 4.24
C PHE A 107 -2.45 4.12 5.17
N VAL A 108 -2.35 3.70 6.43
CA VAL A 108 -3.31 4.12 7.47
C VAL A 108 -3.09 5.59 7.82
N MET A 109 -1.83 5.96 8.00
CA MET A 109 -1.38 7.32 8.26
C MET A 109 -0.47 7.74 7.13
N LEU A 110 -0.74 8.89 6.52
CA LEU A 110 0.04 9.45 5.43
C LEU A 110 0.46 10.87 5.80
N ASP A 111 1.75 11.08 5.91
CA ASP A 111 2.37 12.39 6.02
C ASP A 111 3.14 12.74 4.72
N GLU A 112 3.69 13.96 4.67
CA GLU A 112 4.43 14.43 3.50
C GLU A 112 5.70 13.62 3.22
N GLU A 113 6.38 13.16 4.28
CA GLU A 113 7.59 12.33 4.15
C GLU A 113 7.26 10.96 3.56
N THR A 114 6.27 10.26 4.12
CA THR A 114 5.77 8.95 3.64
C THR A 114 5.34 9.07 2.19
N GLN A 115 4.66 10.16 1.83
CA GLN A 115 4.24 10.40 0.45
C GLN A 115 5.44 10.62 -0.48
N ALA A 116 6.47 11.35 -0.04
CA ALA A 116 7.67 11.56 -0.81
C ALA A 116 8.46 10.24 -1.02
N LEU A 117 8.62 9.45 0.03
CA LEU A 117 9.29 8.14 -0.01
C LEU A 117 8.54 7.16 -0.91
N ALA A 118 7.20 7.12 -0.85
CA ALA A 118 6.40 6.28 -1.73
C ALA A 118 6.61 6.64 -3.21
N ARG A 119 6.67 7.95 -3.53
CA ARG A 119 6.97 8.40 -4.90
C ARG A 119 8.38 8.04 -5.33
N GLN A 120 9.37 8.15 -4.44
CA GLN A 120 10.76 7.72 -4.71
C GLN A 120 10.85 6.22 -4.96
N ALA A 121 10.04 5.41 -4.26
CA ALA A 121 9.89 3.98 -4.50
C ALA A 121 9.11 3.64 -5.79
N GLY A 122 8.69 4.64 -6.57
CA GLY A 122 7.93 4.45 -7.82
C GLY A 122 6.45 4.09 -7.61
N LEU A 123 5.90 4.37 -6.43
CA LEU A 123 4.52 4.05 -6.06
C LEU A 123 3.59 5.26 -6.21
N GLU A 124 2.39 5.01 -6.74
CA GLU A 124 1.29 5.97 -6.73
C GLU A 124 0.48 5.84 -5.43
N VAL A 125 0.43 6.90 -4.62
CA VAL A 125 -0.36 6.88 -3.37
C VAL A 125 -1.85 6.97 -3.68
N MET A 126 -2.61 5.96 -3.24
CA MET A 126 -4.07 5.79 -3.47
C MET A 126 -4.95 6.66 -2.56
N HIS A 127 -4.49 7.86 -2.24
CA HIS A 127 -5.21 8.75 -1.36
C HIS A 127 -5.99 9.80 -2.18
N PRO A 128 -7.26 10.12 -1.86
CA PRO A 128 -7.98 11.20 -2.52
C PRO A 128 -7.16 12.49 -2.50
N ARG A 129 -7.09 13.16 -3.66
CA ARG A 129 -6.33 14.40 -3.84
C ARG A 129 -6.98 15.51 -3.01
N ARG A 130 -6.30 15.86 -1.92
CA ARG A 130 -6.62 16.91 -0.93
C ARG A 130 -7.81 16.59 -0.02
N SER A 131 -7.55 16.76 1.27
CA SER A 131 -8.47 16.87 2.44
C SER A 131 -8.83 15.64 3.28
N CYS A 132 -8.41 14.42 2.98
CA CYS A 132 -8.74 13.27 3.85
C CYS A 132 -7.54 12.51 4.40
N ALA A 133 -6.36 13.13 4.49
CA ALA A 133 -5.38 12.57 5.41
C ALA A 133 -6.01 12.68 6.79
N ILE A 134 -6.26 11.56 7.46
CA ILE A 134 -6.49 11.55 8.91
C ILE A 134 -5.16 12.00 9.50
N VAL A 135 -4.91 13.31 9.49
CA VAL A 135 -3.81 13.92 10.20
C VAL A 135 -4.25 13.90 11.65
N TRP A 136 -3.77 12.93 12.41
CA TRP A 136 -3.77 13.04 13.86
C TRP A 136 -2.76 14.13 14.22
N ALA A 137 -3.19 15.39 14.13
CA ALA A 137 -2.49 16.48 14.76
C ALA A 137 -2.82 16.38 16.25
N PRO A 138 -1.83 16.25 17.16
CA PRO A 138 -2.11 16.45 18.57
C PRO A 138 -2.67 17.88 18.70
N ARG A 139 -3.90 18.01 19.20
CA ARG A 139 -4.42 19.33 19.60
C ARG A 139 -3.53 19.82 20.73
N SER A 140 -2.58 20.70 20.42
CA SER A 140 -1.96 21.54 21.43
C SER A 140 -3.05 22.39 22.08
N SER A 141 -3.13 22.28 23.41
CA SER A 141 -4.12 22.93 24.27
C SER A 141 -3.96 24.45 24.32
#